data_AF-A2EM78-F1
#
_entry.id   AF-A2EM78-F1
#
_cell.length_a   1.000
_cell.length_b   1.000
_cell.length_c   1.000
_cell.angle_alpha   90.00
_cell.angle_beta   90.00
_cell.angle_gamma   90.00
#
_symmetry.space_group_name_H-M   'P 1'
#
loop_
_entity.id
_entity.type
_entity.pdbx_description
1 polymer ?
#
loop_
_entity_poly.entity_id
_entity_poly.type
_entity_poly.pdbx_seq_one_letter_code
_entity_poly.pdbx_strand_id
1 'polypeptide(L)'
;MSNEIKFGEYSLLNSELFNNPECNDSSCKFIYPCSDKQTCSGFKIQLKPGHYLFEVYGAQGSQDNSYTSASHKGGLGGYARAEITIRKKIPLYLFIGSQGDWTDEGPSGKSFNGGGPGYNSGPGGGATDFRMFENEIRSRFLIAGGGGAQGLYHKIISGDNPYFDGGTERTPYTPRTDPPVGDVVVVNETKSPADELAIPLLLLKNLWN
;
A
#
# COMPACT_ATOMS: atom_id res chain seq x y z
N MET A 1 12.69 -16.04 13.75
CA MET A 1 12.46 -15.56 15.13
C MET A 1 11.19 -14.73 15.16
N SER A 2 10.35 -14.90 16.18
CA SER A 2 9.15 -14.08 16.40
C SER A 2 9.47 -12.94 17.38
N ASN A 3 8.98 -11.75 17.08
CA ASN A 3 9.07 -10.56 17.91
C ASN A 3 7.69 -10.26 18.52
N GLU A 4 7.67 -9.90 19.79
CA GLU A 4 6.42 -9.56 20.48
C GLU A 4 5.99 -8.12 20.20
N ILE A 5 4.68 -7.92 20.10
CA ILE A 5 4.02 -6.62 20.13
C ILE A 5 2.92 -6.69 21.18
N LYS A 6 2.48 -5.56 21.75
CA LYS A 6 1.55 -5.60 22.89
C LYS A 6 0.30 -6.44 22.65
N PHE A 7 -0.24 -6.35 21.43
CA PHE A 7 -1.47 -7.00 21.00
C PHE A 7 -1.26 -8.26 20.13
N GLY A 8 -0.05 -8.83 20.10
CA GLY A 8 0.25 -10.01 19.29
C GLY A 8 1.73 -10.32 19.15
N GLU A 9 2.09 -11.00 18.07
CA GLU A 9 3.47 -11.26 17.69
C GLU A 9 3.59 -11.06 16.18
N TYR A 10 4.78 -10.72 15.70
CA TYR A 10 5.09 -10.79 14.29
C TYR A 10 6.39 -11.56 14.05
N SER A 11 6.52 -12.15 12.88
CA SER A 11 7.77 -12.75 12.41
C SER A 11 7.96 -12.42 10.94
N LEU A 12 9.21 -12.27 10.54
CA LEU A 12 9.56 -12.15 9.13
C LEU A 12 9.33 -13.49 8.42
N LEU A 13 8.76 -13.47 7.22
CA LEU A 13 8.61 -14.68 6.40
C LEU A 13 9.95 -15.12 5.79
N ASN A 14 10.91 -14.20 5.64
CA ASN A 14 12.30 -14.47 5.27
C ASN A 14 13.26 -13.64 6.14
N SER A 15 14.47 -14.13 6.41
CA SER A 15 15.46 -13.51 7.31
C SER A 15 16.23 -12.32 6.71
N GLU A 16 16.11 -12.02 5.41
CA GLU A 16 16.90 -10.97 4.73
C GLU A 16 16.17 -9.61 4.61
N LEU A 17 15.45 -9.22 5.65
CA LEU A 17 14.72 -7.94 5.68
C LEU A 17 15.50 -6.86 6.45
N PHE A 18 15.48 -5.65 5.93
CA PHE A 18 16.28 -4.48 6.36
C PHE A 18 15.56 -3.59 7.36
N ASN A 19 14.22 -3.52 7.31
CA ASN A 19 13.45 -2.62 8.16
C ASN A 19 12.56 -3.39 9.13
N ASN A 20 12.63 -3.00 10.41
CA ASN A 20 11.73 -3.50 11.45
C ASN A 20 10.49 -2.59 11.57
N PRO A 21 9.34 -3.15 11.98
CA PRO A 21 8.17 -2.37 12.32
C PRO A 21 8.42 -1.42 13.50
N GLU A 22 7.84 -0.23 13.43
CA GLU A 22 7.82 0.77 14.49
C GLU A 22 6.55 0.59 15.33
N CYS A 23 6.70 0.08 16.56
CA CYS A 23 5.57 -0.22 17.43
C CYS A 23 5.56 0.62 18.72
N ASN A 24 4.37 0.96 19.18
CA ASN A 24 4.10 1.49 20.52
C ASN A 24 2.94 0.69 21.17
N ASP A 25 2.39 1.23 22.26
CA ASP A 25 1.34 0.59 23.05
C ASP A 25 0.01 0.39 22.31
N SER A 26 -0.32 1.23 21.34
CA SER A 26 -1.60 1.19 20.64
C SER A 26 -1.46 1.02 19.13
N SER A 27 -0.25 1.15 18.57
CA SER A 27 -0.06 1.00 17.14
C SER A 27 1.25 0.32 16.74
N CYS A 28 1.20 -0.36 15.60
CA CYS A 28 2.39 -0.90 14.95
C CYS A 28 2.39 -0.48 13.48
N LYS A 29 3.50 0.14 13.07
CA LYS A 29 3.70 0.59 11.71
C LYS A 29 4.75 -0.23 11.00
N PHE A 30 4.30 -0.89 9.94
CA PHE A 30 5.14 -1.69 9.08
C PHE A 30 5.55 -0.85 7.88
N ILE A 31 6.82 -0.93 7.52
CA ILE A 31 7.45 -0.23 6.38
C ILE A 31 7.95 -1.30 5.41
N TYR A 32 8.07 -0.95 4.14
CA TYR A 32 8.65 -1.85 3.13
C TYR A 32 9.95 -2.47 3.65
N PRO A 33 10.02 -3.81 3.76
CA PRO A 33 11.04 -4.43 4.57
C PRO A 33 12.31 -4.81 3.81
N CYS A 34 12.35 -4.63 2.49
CA CYS A 34 13.48 -5.06 1.65
C CYS A 34 14.31 -3.89 1.14
N SER A 35 15.58 -4.16 0.83
CA SER A 35 16.40 -3.25 0.03
C SER A 35 16.09 -3.38 -1.46
N ASP A 36 15.87 -4.61 -1.94
CA ASP A 36 15.48 -4.90 -3.32
C ASP A 36 14.02 -4.50 -3.56
N LYS A 37 13.75 -3.84 -4.68
CA LYS A 37 12.41 -3.35 -5.05
C LYS A 37 11.62 -4.30 -5.95
N GLN A 38 12.19 -5.40 -6.44
CA GLN A 38 11.49 -6.36 -7.30
C GLN A 38 11.13 -7.66 -6.55
N THR A 39 11.99 -8.08 -5.63
CA THR A 39 11.90 -9.31 -4.87
C THR A 39 11.90 -8.99 -3.40
N CYS A 40 10.83 -9.38 -2.71
CA CYS A 40 10.69 -9.13 -1.28
C CYS A 40 9.86 -10.21 -0.61
N SER A 41 9.81 -10.16 0.72
CA SER A 41 9.01 -11.03 1.55
C SER A 41 8.08 -10.22 2.44
N GLY A 42 7.18 -10.90 3.13
CA GLY A 42 6.18 -10.30 4.00
C GLY A 42 6.43 -10.53 5.49
N PHE A 43 5.46 -10.09 6.28
CA PHE A 43 5.37 -10.38 7.70
C PHE A 43 4.26 -11.39 7.95
N LYS A 44 4.51 -12.34 8.85
CA LYS A 44 3.45 -13.11 9.50
C LYS A 44 3.11 -12.41 10.81
N ILE A 45 1.85 -12.08 11.01
CA ILE A 45 1.35 -11.39 12.20
C ILE A 45 0.33 -12.30 12.88
N GLN A 46 0.50 -12.53 14.17
CA GLN A 46 -0.40 -13.32 14.99
C GLN A 46 -0.99 -12.41 16.06
N LEU A 47 -2.22 -11.94 15.81
CA LEU A 47 -2.92 -11.06 16.72
C LEU A 47 -3.64 -11.85 17.80
N LYS A 48 -3.67 -11.31 19.02
CA LYS A 48 -4.54 -11.80 20.09
C LYS A 48 -6.01 -11.54 19.71
N PRO A 49 -6.99 -12.19 20.36
CA PRO A 49 -8.38 -11.80 20.18
C PRO A 49 -8.59 -10.32 20.57
N GLY A 50 -9.36 -9.58 19.78
CA GLY A 50 -9.56 -8.15 19.97
C GLY A 50 -10.23 -7.47 18.79
N HIS A 51 -10.44 -6.17 18.92
CA HIS A 51 -10.94 -5.28 17.86
C HIS A 51 -9.78 -4.44 17.34
N TYR A 52 -9.62 -4.39 16.02
CA TYR A 52 -8.44 -3.80 15.39
C TYR A 52 -8.85 -2.93 14.20
N LEU A 53 -8.19 -1.79 14.04
CA LEU A 53 -8.23 -1.00 12.82
C LEU A 53 -6.98 -1.32 11.99
N PHE A 54 -7.20 -1.71 10.73
CA PHE A 54 -6.16 -1.98 9.74
C PHE A 54 -6.15 -0.86 8.71
N GLU A 55 -4.98 -0.33 8.40
CA GLU A 55 -4.78 0.67 7.34
C GLU A 55 -3.63 0.26 6.44
N VAL A 56 -3.84 0.35 5.12
CA VAL A 56 -2.84 0.01 4.09
C VAL A 56 -2.71 1.15 3.07
N TYR A 57 -1.48 1.38 2.61
CA TYR A 57 -1.18 2.31 1.53
C TYR A 57 -0.36 1.60 0.47
N GLY A 58 -0.75 1.72 -0.79
CA GLY A 58 0.03 1.24 -1.91
C GLY A 58 1.32 2.05 -2.05
N ALA A 59 2.32 1.48 -2.72
CA ALA A 59 3.54 2.21 -3.00
C ALA A 59 3.34 3.18 -4.17
N GLN A 60 4.12 4.26 -4.16
CA GLN A 60 4.19 5.20 -5.27
C GLN A 60 4.89 4.53 -6.47
N GLY A 61 4.52 4.91 -7.69
CA GLY A 61 5.34 4.60 -8.85
C GLY A 61 6.70 5.27 -8.81
N SER A 62 7.53 4.95 -9.80
CA SER A 62 8.84 5.55 -9.98
C SER A 62 8.76 7.06 -10.19
N GLN A 63 9.79 7.76 -9.71
CA GLN A 63 9.93 9.20 -9.82
C GLN A 63 11.39 9.59 -10.00
N ASP A 64 11.62 10.67 -10.76
CA ASP A 64 12.95 11.24 -10.89
C ASP A 64 13.26 12.09 -9.65
N ASN A 65 14.27 11.67 -8.89
CA ASN A 65 14.71 12.39 -7.69
C ASN A 65 15.64 13.58 -7.99
N SER A 66 16.07 13.76 -9.25
CA SER A 66 16.98 14.82 -9.66
C SER A 66 16.30 16.17 -9.90
N TYR A 67 14.98 16.18 -10.12
CA TYR A 67 14.21 17.39 -10.34
C TYR A 67 13.30 17.70 -9.14
N THR A 68 13.41 18.93 -8.64
CA THR A 68 12.65 19.43 -7.48
C THR A 68 11.21 19.85 -7.81
N SER A 69 10.80 19.77 -9.08
CA SER A 69 9.46 20.15 -9.53
C SER A 69 8.46 19.00 -9.37
N ALA A 70 7.25 19.34 -8.93
CA ALA A 70 6.15 18.38 -8.72
C ALA A 70 5.74 17.58 -9.98
N SER A 71 6.23 17.96 -11.16
CA SER A 71 5.96 17.34 -12.46
C SER A 71 6.62 15.97 -12.67
N HIS A 72 7.63 15.58 -11.87
CA HIS A 72 8.39 14.34 -12.09
C HIS A 72 8.13 13.27 -11.01
N LYS A 73 7.03 13.40 -10.26
CA LYS A 73 6.62 12.43 -9.25
C LYS A 73 5.73 11.34 -9.85
N GLY A 74 6.01 10.09 -9.52
CA GLY A 74 5.10 8.97 -9.78
C GLY A 74 3.79 9.15 -9.03
N GLY A 75 2.73 8.53 -9.52
CA GLY A 75 1.44 8.50 -8.85
C GLY A 75 1.57 7.86 -7.47
N LEU A 76 0.92 8.46 -6.47
CA LEU A 76 0.83 7.87 -5.14
C LEU A 76 -0.03 6.61 -5.19
N GLY A 77 0.28 5.64 -4.34
CA GLY A 77 -0.57 4.46 -4.16
C GLY A 77 -1.89 4.83 -3.46
N GLY A 78 -2.88 3.96 -3.62
CA GLY A 78 -4.18 4.09 -2.96
C GLY A 78 -4.09 3.87 -1.45
N TYR A 79 -5.24 4.03 -0.79
CA TYR A 79 -5.44 3.78 0.63
C TYR A 79 -6.65 2.87 0.82
N ALA A 80 -6.57 1.94 1.78
CA ALA A 80 -7.72 1.18 2.22
C ALA A 80 -7.66 0.96 3.73
N ARG A 81 -8.84 0.83 4.35
CA ARG A 81 -8.97 0.58 5.79
C ARG A 81 -10.07 -0.43 6.10
N ALA A 82 -9.91 -1.16 7.20
CA ALA A 82 -10.94 -2.05 7.71
C ALA A 82 -10.86 -2.16 9.23
N GLU A 83 -12.02 -2.17 9.89
CA GLU A 83 -12.14 -2.55 11.29
C GLU A 83 -12.54 -4.03 11.38
N ILE A 84 -11.74 -4.83 12.07
CA ILE A 84 -11.91 -6.28 12.11
C ILE A 84 -11.88 -6.76 13.56
N THR A 85 -12.85 -7.61 13.89
CA THR A 85 -12.90 -8.32 15.17
C THR A 85 -12.25 -9.69 15.03
N ILE A 86 -11.14 -9.90 15.73
CA ILE A 86 -10.46 -11.18 15.79
C ILE A 86 -10.98 -11.93 17.02
N ARG A 87 -11.69 -13.04 16.78
CA ARG A 87 -12.31 -13.85 17.86
C ARG A 87 -11.39 -14.91 18.43
N LYS A 88 -10.36 -15.30 17.69
CA LYS A 88 -9.35 -16.30 18.08
C LYS A 88 -8.02 -15.94 17.44
N LYS A 89 -6.90 -16.39 18.03
CA LYS A 89 -5.56 -16.16 17.45
C LYS A 89 -5.52 -16.76 16.04
N ILE A 90 -5.33 -15.92 15.03
CA ILE A 90 -5.20 -16.30 13.63
C ILE A 90 -3.92 -15.69 13.02
N PRO A 91 -3.23 -16.41 12.13
CA PRO A 91 -2.15 -15.82 11.35
C PRO A 91 -2.74 -14.93 10.26
N LEU A 92 -2.19 -13.72 10.14
CA LEU A 92 -2.38 -12.82 9.02
C LEU A 92 -1.03 -12.63 8.34
N TYR A 93 -1.06 -12.40 7.03
CA TYR A 93 0.15 -12.19 6.25
C TYR A 93 0.08 -10.82 5.59
N LEU A 94 1.13 -10.04 5.79
CA LEU A 94 1.23 -8.67 5.31
C LEU A 94 2.32 -8.58 4.25
N PHE A 95 1.94 -8.10 3.07
CA PHE A 95 2.85 -7.83 1.95
C PHE A 95 2.79 -6.36 1.60
N ILE A 96 3.94 -5.69 1.64
CA ILE A 96 4.06 -4.25 1.39
C ILE A 96 4.65 -4.05 0.01
N GLY A 97 4.00 -3.24 -0.82
CA GLY A 97 4.48 -2.94 -2.16
C GLY A 97 5.74 -2.09 -2.12
N SER A 98 6.62 -2.26 -3.10
CA SER A 98 7.79 -1.41 -3.27
C SER A 98 7.47 -0.20 -4.15
N GLN A 99 8.20 0.89 -3.93
CA GLN A 99 8.17 2.02 -4.86
C GLN A 99 8.79 1.61 -6.20
N GLY A 100 8.32 2.22 -7.29
CA GLY A 100 9.01 2.12 -8.57
C GLY A 100 10.45 2.64 -8.52
N ASP A 101 11.34 2.03 -9.30
CA ASP A 101 12.70 2.53 -9.53
C ASP A 101 12.76 3.33 -10.81
N TRP A 102 13.25 4.56 -10.72
CA TRP A 102 13.46 5.40 -11.89
C TRP A 102 14.54 4.83 -12.80
N THR A 103 14.28 4.92 -14.10
CA THR A 103 15.24 4.56 -15.16
C THR A 103 15.19 5.62 -16.23
N ASP A 104 16.32 6.28 -16.50
CA ASP A 104 16.39 7.33 -17.53
C ASP A 104 16.14 6.78 -18.93
N GLU A 105 16.69 5.60 -19.22
CA GLU A 105 16.60 4.98 -20.53
C GLU A 105 16.40 3.46 -20.43
N GLY A 106 15.57 2.93 -21.32
CA GLY A 106 15.39 1.51 -21.54
C GLY A 106 14.29 0.88 -20.67
N PRO A 107 14.15 -0.45 -20.78
CA PRO A 107 13.17 -1.20 -20.02
C PRO A 107 13.53 -1.20 -18.53
N SER A 108 12.53 -1.06 -17.67
CA SER A 108 12.69 -1.21 -16.24
C SER A 108 12.23 -2.59 -15.78
N GLY A 109 12.76 -3.02 -14.63
CA GLY A 109 12.18 -4.15 -13.89
C GLY A 109 10.77 -3.85 -13.40
N LYS A 110 10.15 -4.84 -12.74
CA LYS A 110 8.85 -4.70 -12.05
C LYS A 110 9.06 -4.23 -10.61
N SER A 111 8.04 -3.66 -10.00
CA SER A 111 8.02 -3.47 -8.54
C SER A 111 7.33 -4.63 -7.84
N PHE A 112 7.85 -4.95 -6.66
CA PHE A 112 7.36 -6.01 -5.81
C PHE A 112 5.87 -5.85 -5.50
N ASN A 113 5.19 -6.99 -5.40
CA ASN A 113 3.76 -7.11 -5.14
C ASN A 113 2.84 -6.46 -6.18
N GLY A 114 3.22 -6.57 -7.46
CA GLY A 114 2.32 -6.34 -8.59
C GLY A 114 2.48 -5.00 -9.30
N GLY A 115 3.55 -4.24 -9.04
CA GLY A 115 3.87 -3.07 -9.86
C GLY A 115 4.41 -3.52 -11.23
N GLY A 116 3.75 -3.11 -12.30
CA GLY A 116 4.12 -3.51 -13.67
C GLY A 116 5.45 -2.89 -14.12
N PRO A 117 6.22 -3.57 -14.99
CA PRO A 117 7.42 -2.99 -15.59
C PRO A 117 7.06 -1.78 -16.47
N GLY A 118 8.02 -0.88 -16.67
CA GLY A 118 7.90 0.29 -17.53
C GLY A 118 9.02 0.38 -18.56
N TYR A 119 9.07 1.51 -19.25
CA TYR A 119 10.10 1.83 -20.23
C TYR A 119 10.33 3.33 -20.23
N ASN A 120 11.55 3.75 -19.88
CA ASN A 120 11.85 5.12 -19.47
C ASN A 120 10.91 5.57 -18.32
N SER A 121 11.41 6.31 -17.35
CA SER A 121 10.71 6.62 -16.09
C SER A 121 10.47 5.47 -15.12
N GLY A 122 10.57 4.21 -15.50
CA GLY A 122 10.52 3.08 -14.56
C GLY A 122 9.13 2.44 -14.34
N PRO A 123 9.00 1.52 -13.35
CA PRO A 123 7.78 0.78 -13.10
C PRO A 123 6.77 1.52 -12.21
N GLY A 124 5.52 1.07 -12.26
CA GLY A 124 4.51 1.45 -11.28
C GLY A 124 4.82 0.87 -9.89
N GLY A 125 4.18 1.41 -8.86
CA GLY A 125 4.34 0.95 -7.47
C GLY A 125 3.65 -0.38 -7.22
N GLY A 126 4.13 -1.10 -6.21
CA GLY A 126 3.50 -2.31 -5.70
C GLY A 126 2.23 -2.06 -4.88
N ALA A 127 1.33 -3.04 -4.87
CA ALA A 127 0.20 -3.04 -3.94
C ALA A 127 0.65 -3.37 -2.51
N THR A 128 -0.08 -2.91 -1.52
CA THR A 128 0.08 -3.35 -0.12
C THR A 128 -1.19 -4.06 0.31
N ASP A 129 -1.06 -5.26 0.86
CA ASP A 129 -2.21 -6.10 1.16
C ASP A 129 -2.03 -7.00 2.39
N PHE A 130 -3.16 -7.31 3.04
CA PHE A 130 -3.27 -8.37 4.03
C PHE A 130 -3.92 -9.61 3.43
N ARG A 131 -3.40 -10.78 3.79
CA ARG A 131 -3.83 -12.11 3.33
C ARG A 131 -4.13 -13.04 4.50
N MET A 132 -5.07 -13.96 4.27
CA MET A 132 -5.38 -15.05 5.21
C MET A 132 -4.40 -16.23 5.08
N PHE A 133 -3.78 -16.40 3.91
CA PHE A 133 -2.79 -17.45 3.67
C PHE A 133 -1.50 -16.88 3.08
N GLU A 134 -0.38 -17.50 3.41
CA GLU A 134 0.94 -17.07 2.94
C GLU A 134 1.02 -17.14 1.41
N ASN A 135 1.49 -16.07 0.77
CA ASN A 135 1.71 -16.00 -0.68
C ASN A 135 0.46 -16.27 -1.57
N GLU A 136 -0.76 -16.38 -1.01
CA GLU A 136 -1.99 -16.67 -1.77
C GLU A 136 -2.77 -15.39 -2.10
N ILE A 137 -2.69 -14.94 -3.36
CA ILE A 137 -3.30 -13.70 -3.85
C ILE A 137 -4.83 -13.71 -3.72
N ARG A 138 -5.49 -14.87 -3.82
CA ARG A 138 -6.95 -14.97 -3.67
C ARG A 138 -7.42 -14.82 -2.24
N SER A 139 -6.51 -14.88 -1.27
CA SER A 139 -6.82 -14.76 0.16
C SER A 139 -6.69 -13.33 0.70
N ARG A 140 -6.47 -12.36 -0.20
CA ARG A 140 -6.41 -10.93 0.13
C ARG A 140 -7.78 -10.45 0.62
N PHE A 141 -7.81 -9.77 1.77
CA PHE A 141 -9.04 -9.21 2.33
C PHE A 141 -8.99 -7.69 2.53
N LEU A 142 -7.80 -7.09 2.46
CA LEU A 142 -7.61 -5.63 2.48
C LEU A 142 -6.44 -5.29 1.55
N ILE A 143 -6.68 -4.42 0.56
CA ILE A 143 -5.72 -4.10 -0.50
C ILE A 143 -5.72 -2.60 -0.76
N ALA A 144 -4.53 -2.00 -0.83
CA ALA A 144 -4.31 -0.72 -1.48
C ALA A 144 -3.45 -0.91 -2.73
N GLY A 145 -3.96 -0.47 -3.89
CA GLY A 145 -3.24 -0.55 -5.17
C GLY A 145 -2.04 0.39 -5.22
N GLY A 146 -0.97 -0.02 -5.91
CA GLY A 146 0.17 0.85 -6.17
C GLY A 146 -0.15 1.93 -7.20
N GLY A 147 0.60 3.03 -7.15
CA GLY A 147 0.43 4.15 -8.07
C GLY A 147 1.17 3.96 -9.40
N GLY A 148 0.76 4.70 -10.43
CA GLY A 148 1.42 4.67 -11.73
C GLY A 148 2.83 5.28 -11.71
N ALA A 149 3.69 4.84 -12.62
CA ALA A 149 4.97 5.50 -12.86
C ALA A 149 4.76 6.95 -13.34
N GLN A 150 5.78 7.78 -13.18
CA GLN A 150 5.80 9.08 -13.83
C GLN A 150 5.71 8.91 -15.36
N GLY A 151 4.89 9.74 -16.01
CA GLY A 151 4.78 9.75 -17.47
C GLY A 151 5.75 10.75 -18.10
N LEU A 152 6.52 10.32 -19.10
CA LEU A 152 7.33 11.26 -19.90
C LEU A 152 6.45 12.08 -20.84
N TYR A 153 6.57 13.39 -20.73
CA TYR A 153 6.05 14.31 -21.74
C TYR A 153 7.06 14.39 -22.89
N HIS A 154 6.84 13.63 -23.97
CA HIS A 154 7.54 13.91 -25.22
C HIS A 154 6.90 15.13 -25.89
N LYS A 155 7.59 16.26 -25.87
CA LYS A 155 7.21 17.43 -26.70
C LYS A 155 7.48 17.06 -28.17
N ILE A 156 6.48 16.52 -28.86
CA ILE A 156 6.53 16.41 -30.32
C ILE A 156 6.53 17.84 -30.86
N ILE A 157 7.65 18.25 -31.44
CA ILE A 157 7.67 19.45 -32.28
C ILE A 157 6.99 19.03 -33.59
N SER A 158 5.77 19.57 -33.79
CA SER A 158 4.88 19.52 -34.95
C SER A 158 3.78 18.44 -35.00
N GLY A 159 2.52 18.89 -34.97
CA GLY A 159 1.40 18.27 -35.69
C GLY A 159 0.42 17.42 -34.90
N ASP A 160 0.88 16.34 -34.29
CA ASP A 160 -0.02 15.26 -33.86
C ASP A 160 -0.11 15.16 -32.33
N ASN A 161 -1.31 15.35 -31.79
CA ASN A 161 -1.63 15.18 -30.37
C ASN A 161 -2.16 13.75 -30.11
N PRO A 162 -1.36 12.83 -29.54
CA PRO A 162 -1.91 11.77 -28.71
C PRO A 162 -1.72 12.18 -27.24
N TYR A 163 -2.73 12.83 -26.69
CA TYR A 163 -2.83 13.09 -25.25
C TYR A 163 -3.03 11.76 -24.52
N PHE A 164 -1.98 11.20 -23.94
CA PHE A 164 -2.07 10.12 -22.96
C PHE A 164 -1.76 10.70 -21.58
N ASP A 165 -2.80 11.19 -20.90
CA ASP A 165 -2.71 11.49 -19.47
C ASP A 165 -2.66 10.16 -18.70
N GLY A 166 -1.50 9.86 -18.13
CA GLY A 166 -1.35 8.89 -17.06
C GLY A 166 -1.99 9.42 -15.78
N GLY A 167 -3.31 9.63 -15.79
CA GLY A 167 -4.16 9.86 -14.63
C GLY A 167 -3.71 10.94 -13.64
N THR A 168 -3.39 12.15 -14.12
CA THR A 168 -3.13 13.30 -13.23
C THR A 168 -4.36 14.16 -12.95
N GLU A 169 -5.55 13.79 -13.46
CA GLU A 169 -6.79 14.45 -13.09
C GLU A 169 -7.08 14.34 -11.58
N ARG A 170 -6.75 15.41 -10.84
CA ARG A 170 -7.49 15.77 -9.62
C ARG A 170 -8.89 16.24 -9.99
N THR A 171 -9.71 15.36 -10.56
CA THR A 171 -11.17 15.60 -10.51
C THR A 171 -11.58 15.52 -9.05
N PRO A 172 -12.34 16.48 -8.51
CA PRO A 172 -13.05 16.26 -7.25
C PRO A 172 -13.90 15.02 -7.44
N TYR A 173 -13.60 13.95 -6.70
CA TYR A 173 -14.44 12.77 -6.69
C TYR A 173 -15.84 13.22 -6.23
N THR A 174 -16.77 13.31 -7.16
CA THR A 174 -18.20 13.30 -6.83
C THR A 174 -18.59 11.82 -6.82
N PRO A 175 -19.00 11.25 -5.68
CA PRO A 175 -19.42 9.87 -5.63
C PRO A 175 -20.59 9.69 -6.59
N ARG A 176 -20.41 8.88 -7.63
CA ARG A 176 -21.51 8.42 -8.46
C ARG A 176 -22.28 7.41 -7.62
N THR A 177 -23.52 7.74 -7.27
CA THR A 177 -24.44 6.82 -6.58
C THR A 177 -24.91 5.77 -7.57
N ASP A 178 -24.14 4.70 -7.74
CA ASP A 178 -24.65 3.48 -8.35
C ASP A 178 -25.62 2.79 -7.36
N PRO A 179 -26.74 2.22 -7.83
CA PRO A 179 -27.77 1.68 -6.96
C PRO A 179 -27.28 0.43 -6.20
N PRO A 180 -27.80 0.17 -4.99
CA PRO A 180 -27.28 -0.85 -4.10
C PRO A 180 -27.56 -2.25 -4.65
N VAL A 181 -26.51 -3.06 -4.81
CA VAL A 181 -26.64 -4.51 -4.96
C VAL A 181 -26.07 -5.17 -3.72
N GLY A 182 -26.97 -5.67 -2.87
CA GLY A 182 -26.69 -6.64 -1.82
C GLY A 182 -26.24 -6.06 -0.49
N ASP A 183 -27.04 -6.31 0.54
CA ASP A 183 -26.89 -5.87 1.93
C ASP A 183 -25.47 -5.99 2.50
N VAL A 184 -24.74 -4.86 2.50
CA VAL A 184 -23.70 -4.58 3.49
C VAL A 184 -24.15 -3.33 4.23
N VAL A 185 -24.59 -3.53 5.47
CA VAL A 185 -24.97 -2.42 6.36
C VAL A 185 -23.71 -1.67 6.74
N VAL A 186 -23.39 -0.61 5.99
CA VAL A 186 -22.42 0.41 6.38
C VAL A 186 -23.07 1.25 7.48
N VAL A 187 -22.72 0.98 8.73
CA VAL A 187 -23.20 1.77 9.86
C VAL A 187 -22.41 3.08 9.89
N ASN A 188 -22.99 4.16 9.35
CA ASN A 188 -22.50 5.52 9.61
C ASN A 188 -23.16 6.03 10.90
N GLU A 189 -22.61 5.66 12.06
CA GLU A 189 -22.98 6.34 13.31
C GLU A 189 -22.05 7.54 13.51
N THR A 190 -22.60 8.76 13.41
CA THR A 190 -22.04 9.91 14.13
C THR A 190 -22.25 9.65 15.62
N LYS A 191 -21.18 9.39 16.38
CA LYS A 191 -21.31 9.16 17.82
C LYS A 191 -20.53 10.15 18.68
N SER A 192 -21.32 10.75 19.58
CA SER A 192 -20.98 11.60 20.71
C SER A 192 -19.98 10.95 21.68
N PRO A 193 -19.17 11.75 22.40
CA PRO A 193 -18.03 11.27 23.18
C PRO A 193 -18.47 10.69 24.53
N ALA A 194 -18.45 9.36 24.64
CA ALA A 194 -18.29 8.65 25.90
C ALA A 194 -17.87 7.21 25.58
N ASP A 195 -16.77 6.77 26.19
CA ASP A 195 -16.20 5.41 26.18
C ASP A 195 -15.24 5.05 25.03
N GLU A 196 -14.20 5.87 24.83
CA GLU A 196 -13.07 5.60 23.93
C GLU A 196 -12.04 4.68 24.62
N LEU A 197 -12.33 3.38 24.68
CA LEU A 197 -11.25 2.38 24.80
C LEU A 197 -10.49 2.38 23.47
N ALA A 198 -9.28 2.92 23.47
CA ALA A 198 -8.43 3.07 22.28
C ALA A 198 -8.36 1.76 21.47
N ILE A 199 -8.86 1.80 20.22
CA ILE A 199 -8.76 0.68 19.28
C ILE A 199 -7.30 0.57 18.82
N PRO A 200 -6.62 -0.58 19.03
CA PRO A 200 -5.28 -0.78 18.50
C PRO A 200 -5.25 -0.63 16.98
N LEU A 201 -4.33 0.21 16.50
CA LEU A 201 -4.19 0.60 15.11
C LEU A 201 -2.98 -0.10 14.46
N LEU A 202 -3.25 -0.95 13.48
CA LEU A 202 -2.23 -1.46 12.58
C LEU A 202 -2.12 -0.53 11.37
N LEU A 203 -1.34 0.54 11.55
CA LEU A 203 -1.14 1.57 10.54
C LEU A 203 0.06 1.21 9.67
N LEU A 204 -0.13 0.82 8.42
CA LEU A 204 0.97 0.88 7.48
C LEU A 204 1.11 2.30 6.97
N LYS A 205 2.33 2.82 6.89
CA LYS A 205 2.62 4.07 6.17
C LYS A 205 3.88 3.85 5.37
N ASN A 206 3.76 3.99 4.06
CA ASN A 206 4.90 4.23 3.19
C ASN A 206 5.41 5.65 3.51
N LEU A 207 6.43 5.75 4.35
CA LEU A 207 7.15 7.00 4.53
C LEU A 207 8.01 7.23 3.29
N TRP A 208 7.57 8.10 2.40
CA TRP A 208 8.45 8.71 1.42
C TRP A 208 8.44 10.22 1.70
N ASN A 209 9.61 10.74 2.09
CA ASN A 209 9.96 12.16 2.03
C ASN A 209 10.73 12.40 0.74
#